data_AF-A0A6P5S0W9-F1
#
_entry.id   AF-A0A6P5S0W9-F1
#
_cell.length_a   1.000
_cell.length_b   1.000
_cell.length_c   1.000
_cell.angle_alpha   90.00
_cell.angle_beta   90.00
_cell.angle_gamma   90.00
#
_symmetry.space_group_name_H-M   'P 1'
#
loop_
_entity.id
_entity.type
_entity.pdbx_description
1 polymer ?
#
loop_
_entity_poly.entity_id
_entity_poly.type
_entity_poly.pdbx_seq_one_letter_code
_entity_poly.pdbx_strand_id
1 'polypeptide(L)'
;MGKQVAIIGAGISGLLACKYTLSKGFQPIVFESSSSIGGVWTKTVETTRIQSPKDYYQFSDFPWPSSVTEGFPTQNQVLDYIKSYAQHFDLLKHIKFNTKVCGIEYEGPSSEDEMQPWSLWGGNGEPFSSEGKWKVVAEDKHDSEVIYVMLYNCQCFRL
;
A
#
# COMPACT_ATOMS: atom_id res chain seq x y z
N MET A 1 -17.64 -11.06 -9.61
CA MET A 1 -16.65 -11.02 -8.52
C MET A 1 -15.69 -9.86 -8.79
N GLY A 2 -15.37 -9.03 -7.80
CA GLY A 2 -14.46 -7.89 -7.99
C GLY A 2 -13.01 -8.34 -8.23
N LYS A 3 -12.25 -7.56 -9.00
CA LYS A 3 -10.84 -7.84 -9.31
C LYS A 3 -9.97 -7.64 -8.06
N GLN A 4 -9.09 -8.59 -7.75
CA GLN A 4 -8.19 -8.51 -6.61
C GLN A 4 -6.91 -7.72 -6.93
N VAL A 5 -6.46 -6.86 -6.01
CA VAL A 5 -5.27 -6.00 -6.16
C VAL A 5 -4.32 -6.19 -4.98
N ALA A 6 -3.05 -6.49 -5.25
CA ALA A 6 -2.04 -6.61 -4.20
C ALA A 6 -1.32 -5.28 -4.00
N ILE A 7 -1.20 -4.89 -2.74
CA ILE A 7 -0.49 -3.70 -2.30
C ILE A 7 0.60 -4.14 -1.34
N ILE A 8 1.82 -3.65 -1.52
CA ILE A 8 2.97 -4.07 -0.73
C ILE A 8 3.40 -2.91 0.17
N GLY A 9 3.29 -3.14 1.49
CA GLY A 9 3.55 -2.18 2.55
C GLY A 9 2.31 -1.42 3.00
N ALA A 10 2.15 -1.26 4.32
CA ALA A 10 1.11 -0.46 4.97
C ALA A 10 1.68 0.86 5.53
N GLY A 11 2.57 1.49 4.78
CA GLY A 11 2.93 2.90 4.97
C GLY A 11 1.85 3.84 4.44
N ILE A 12 2.11 5.15 4.47
CA ILE A 12 1.18 6.19 3.97
C ILE A 12 0.70 5.87 2.55
N SER A 13 1.63 5.56 1.65
CA SER A 13 1.37 5.26 0.25
C SER A 13 0.50 4.02 0.06
N GLY A 14 0.75 2.93 0.81
CA GLY A 14 -0.07 1.73 0.77
C GLY A 14 -1.49 1.93 1.29
N LEU A 15 -1.67 2.76 2.32
CA LEU A 15 -3.00 3.11 2.83
C LEU A 15 -3.80 3.94 1.81
N LEU A 16 -3.16 4.92 1.17
CA LEU A 16 -3.77 5.69 0.08
C LEU A 16 -4.14 4.80 -1.11
N ALA A 17 -3.24 3.90 -1.52
CA ALA A 17 -3.49 2.94 -2.59
C ALA A 17 -4.68 2.03 -2.25
N CYS A 18 -4.77 1.54 -1.01
CA CYS A 18 -5.87 0.71 -0.54
C CYS A 18 -7.21 1.44 -0.65
N LYS A 19 -7.29 2.65 -0.08
CA LYS A 19 -8.50 3.49 -0.15
C LYS A 19 -8.90 3.81 -1.59
N TYR A 20 -7.94 4.20 -2.43
CA TYR A 20 -8.21 4.53 -3.83
C TYR A 20 -8.73 3.31 -4.59
N THR A 21 -8.10 2.16 -4.40
CA THR A 21 -8.49 0.89 -5.03
C THR A 21 -9.91 0.47 -4.62
N LEU A 22 -10.27 0.62 -3.34
CA LEU A 22 -11.64 0.42 -2.85
C LEU A 22 -12.64 1.36 -3.55
N SER A 23 -12.30 2.65 -3.69
CA SER A 23 -13.16 3.64 -4.35
C SER A 23 -13.44 3.32 -5.84
N LYS A 24 -12.58 2.50 -6.46
CA LYS A 24 -12.73 2.04 -7.84
C LYS A 24 -13.43 0.68 -7.95
N GLY A 25 -13.92 0.12 -6.83
CA GLY A 25 -14.67 -1.15 -6.80
C GLY A 25 -13.80 -2.41 -6.84
N PHE A 26 -12.49 -2.28 -6.64
CA PHE A 26 -11.56 -3.41 -6.52
C PHE A 26 -11.50 -3.96 -5.10
N GLN A 27 -10.90 -5.14 -4.95
CA GLN A 27 -10.72 -5.84 -3.69
C GLN A 27 -9.23 -5.86 -3.32
N PRO A 28 -8.71 -4.86 -2.59
CA PRO A 28 -7.30 -4.82 -2.23
C PRO A 28 -6.95 -5.79 -1.09
N ILE A 29 -5.75 -6.34 -1.17
CA ILE A 29 -5.06 -7.03 -0.08
C ILE A 29 -3.71 -6.32 0.11
N VAL A 30 -3.51 -5.74 1.29
CA VAL A 30 -2.26 -5.06 1.66
C VAL A 30 -1.39 -6.03 2.45
N PHE A 31 -0.17 -6.26 2.02
CA PHE A 31 0.82 -7.08 2.74
C PHE A 31 1.78 -6.18 3.50
N GLU A 32 1.85 -6.32 4.83
CA GLU A 32 2.78 -5.60 5.68
C GLU A 32 3.66 -6.58 6.46
N SER A 33 4.96 -6.39 6.31
CA SER A 33 6.01 -7.18 6.99
C SER A 33 6.04 -6.99 8.51
N SER A 34 5.60 -5.84 8.98
CA SER A 34 5.54 -5.44 10.39
C SER A 34 4.22 -5.88 11.03
N SER A 35 4.15 -5.80 12.36
CA SER A 35 2.92 -5.95 13.14
C SER A 35 2.09 -4.66 13.22
N SER A 36 2.52 -3.57 12.56
CA SER A 36 1.86 -2.26 12.61
C SER A 36 1.98 -1.49 11.29
N ILE A 37 1.04 -0.58 11.07
CA ILE A 37 1.06 0.39 9.98
C ILE A 37 1.97 1.58 10.28
N GLY A 38 2.24 2.40 9.27
CA GLY A 38 2.95 3.68 9.41
C GLY A 38 4.30 3.71 8.70
N GLY A 39 4.85 2.54 8.34
CA GLY A 39 6.05 2.44 7.51
C GLY A 39 7.23 3.17 8.15
N VAL A 40 7.84 4.12 7.42
CA VAL A 40 9.02 4.88 7.88
C VAL A 40 8.82 5.54 9.24
N TRP A 41 7.61 6.02 9.54
CA TRP A 41 7.30 6.70 10.79
C TRP A 41 7.38 5.78 12.02
N THR A 42 7.38 4.46 11.85
CA THR A 42 7.61 3.50 12.95
C THR A 42 9.09 3.31 13.29
N LYS A 43 9.99 3.77 12.42
CA LYS A 43 11.45 3.55 12.51
C LYS A 43 12.25 4.82 12.75
N THR A 44 11.61 5.98 12.58
CA THR A 44 12.20 7.29 12.85
C THR A 44 12.40 7.51 14.35
N VAL A 45 13.48 8.20 14.71
CA VAL A 45 13.76 8.58 16.11
C VAL A 45 12.64 9.47 16.65
N GLU A 46 12.34 9.35 17.95
CA GLU A 46 11.23 10.06 18.61
C GLU A 46 11.31 11.58 18.49
N THR A 47 12.52 12.13 18.38
CA THR A 47 12.77 13.57 18.19
C THR A 47 12.47 14.06 16.77
N THR A 48 12.15 13.16 15.83
CA THR A 48 11.82 13.50 14.44
C THR A 48 10.52 14.30 14.39
N ARG A 49 10.51 15.32 13.53
CA ARG A 49 9.34 16.14 13.21
C ARG A 49 9.18 16.24 11.70
N ILE A 50 7.97 16.53 11.25
CA ILE A 50 7.78 16.92 9.85
C ILE A 50 8.55 18.22 9.55
N GLN A 51 9.16 18.30 8.37
CA GLN A 51 9.95 19.48 7.96
C GLN A 51 9.10 20.55 7.24
N SER A 52 7.88 20.19 6.82
CA SER A 52 6.93 21.09 6.19
C SER A 52 5.76 21.38 7.13
N PRO A 53 5.08 22.54 7.02
CA PRO A 53 3.85 22.82 7.74
C PRO A 53 2.85 21.66 7.62
N LYS A 54 2.16 21.33 8.72
CA LYS A 54 1.23 20.19 8.79
C LYS A 54 0.15 20.23 7.72
N ASP A 55 -0.29 21.42 7.31
CA ASP A 55 -1.33 21.60 6.30
C ASP A 55 -0.88 21.16 4.89
N TYR A 56 0.43 21.10 4.63
CA TYR A 56 1.00 20.51 3.41
C TYR A 56 1.26 19.00 3.53
N TYR A 57 1.25 18.46 4.75
CA TYR A 57 1.42 17.03 5.03
C TYR A 57 0.08 16.34 5.36
N GLN A 58 -1.05 17.03 5.20
CA GLN A 58 -2.37 16.47 5.46
C GLN A 58 -2.91 15.71 4.25
N PHE A 59 -3.83 14.78 4.49
CA PHE A 59 -4.57 14.14 3.42
C PHE A 59 -5.68 15.09 2.98
N SER A 60 -5.93 15.15 1.67
CA SER A 60 -6.91 16.08 1.10
C SER A 60 -8.34 15.85 1.61
N ASP A 61 -8.63 14.66 2.11
CA ASP A 61 -9.94 14.21 2.59
C ASP A 61 -9.95 13.87 4.09
N PHE A 62 -8.88 14.17 4.81
CA PHE A 62 -8.79 13.92 6.24
C PHE A 62 -7.87 14.97 6.89
N PRO A 63 -8.42 16.02 7.51
CA PRO A 63 -7.61 17.06 8.12
C PRO A 63 -6.93 16.58 9.41
N TRP A 64 -5.88 17.27 9.84
CA TRP A 64 -5.31 17.05 11.16
C TRP A 64 -6.34 17.29 12.27
N PRO A 65 -6.34 16.49 13.36
CA PRO A 65 -7.20 16.74 14.49
C PRO A 65 -6.87 18.08 15.15
N SER A 66 -7.89 18.76 15.67
CA SER A 66 -7.74 20.06 16.35
C SER A 66 -6.84 20.02 17.59
N SER A 67 -6.63 18.84 18.17
CA SER A 67 -5.69 18.60 19.27
C SER A 67 -4.23 18.80 18.89
N VAL A 68 -3.87 18.68 17.60
CA VAL A 68 -2.52 18.92 17.09
C VAL A 68 -2.39 20.41 16.76
N THR A 69 -1.95 21.18 17.76
CA THR A 69 -1.85 22.64 17.69
C THR A 69 -0.53 23.13 17.06
N GLU A 70 0.50 22.27 17.03
CA GLU A 70 1.81 22.60 16.51
C GLU A 70 1.82 22.68 14.97
N GLY A 71 2.62 23.60 14.42
CA GLY A 71 2.82 23.70 12.97
C GLY A 71 3.64 22.55 12.37
N PHE A 72 4.50 21.93 13.17
CA PHE A 72 5.41 20.84 12.78
C PHE A 72 5.29 19.64 13.75
N PRO A 73 4.25 18.80 13.56
CA PRO A 73 4.00 17.58 14.31
C PRO A 73 5.22 16.69 14.53
N THR A 74 5.25 16.06 15.71
CA THR A 74 6.23 15.02 16.06
C THR A 74 5.94 13.72 15.34
N GLN A 75 6.92 12.83 15.32
CA GLN A 75 6.79 11.46 14.82
C GLN A 75 5.60 10.72 15.45
N ASN A 76 5.37 10.83 16.76
CA ASN A 76 4.22 10.22 17.43
C ASN A 76 2.89 10.80 16.93
N GLN A 77 2.78 12.13 16.81
CA GLN A 77 1.58 12.78 16.27
C GLN A 77 1.30 12.35 14.83
N VAL A 78 2.34 12.19 14.01
CA VAL A 78 2.19 11.67 12.64
C VAL A 78 1.72 10.22 12.63
N LEU A 79 2.28 9.35 13.47
CA LEU A 79 1.83 7.96 13.58
C LEU A 79 0.36 7.87 14.02
N ASP A 80 -0.05 8.67 15.01
CA ASP A 80 -1.42 8.66 15.50
C ASP A 80 -2.40 9.18 14.44
N TYR A 81 -1.98 10.18 13.66
CA TYR A 81 -2.74 10.66 12.51
C TYR A 81 -2.90 9.59 11.41
N ILE A 82 -1.82 8.86 11.07
CA ILE A 82 -1.87 7.74 10.11
C ILE A 82 -2.78 6.62 10.61
N LYS A 83 -2.73 6.28 11.90
CA LYS A 83 -3.62 5.28 12.51
C LYS A 83 -5.08 5.73 12.48
N SER A 84 -5.33 6.99 12.80
CA SER A 84 -6.67 7.59 12.76
C SER A 84 -7.24 7.56 11.35
N TYR A 85 -6.43 7.86 10.33
CA TYR A 85 -6.82 7.75 8.92
C TYR A 85 -7.22 6.32 8.54
N ALA A 86 -6.38 5.34 8.88
CA ALA A 86 -6.63 3.94 8.57
C ALA A 86 -7.90 3.39 9.26
N GLN A 87 -8.16 3.83 10.49
CA GLN A 87 -9.39 3.49 11.23
C GLN A 87 -10.62 4.18 10.63
N HIS A 88 -10.53 5.48 10.34
CA HIS A 88 -11.64 6.28 9.81
C HIS A 88 -12.18 5.71 8.49
N PHE A 89 -11.29 5.28 7.61
CA PHE A 89 -11.65 4.67 6.32
C PHE A 89 -11.76 3.14 6.36
N ASP A 90 -11.73 2.53 7.56
CA ASP A 90 -11.86 1.09 7.77
C ASP A 90 -10.90 0.24 6.92
N LEU A 91 -9.64 0.71 6.80
CA LEU A 91 -8.63 0.11 5.94
C LEU A 91 -7.93 -1.08 6.59
N LEU A 92 -7.91 -1.14 7.93
CA LEU A 92 -7.15 -2.14 8.69
C LEU A 92 -7.56 -3.58 8.36
N LYS A 93 -8.84 -3.81 8.05
CA LYS A 93 -9.36 -5.14 7.66
C LYS A 93 -8.80 -5.68 6.34
N HIS A 94 -8.19 -4.81 5.52
CA HIS A 94 -7.58 -5.17 4.24
C HIS A 94 -6.08 -5.48 4.38
N ILE A 95 -5.51 -5.39 5.60
CA ILE A 95 -4.08 -5.52 5.83
C ILE A 95 -3.76 -6.88 6.46
N LYS A 96 -2.84 -7.60 5.84
CA LYS A 96 -2.18 -8.78 6.39
C LYS A 96 -0.85 -8.37 7.01
N PHE A 97 -0.83 -8.26 8.34
CA PHE A 97 0.36 -7.95 9.11
C PHE A 97 1.26 -9.17 9.28
N ASN A 98 2.53 -8.93 9.58
CA ASN A 98 3.56 -9.97 9.70
C ASN A 98 3.71 -10.83 8.43
N THR A 99 3.32 -10.30 7.28
CA THR A 99 3.35 -10.98 5.99
C THR A 99 4.32 -10.25 5.07
N LYS A 100 5.50 -10.83 4.87
CA LYS A 100 6.55 -10.24 4.04
C LYS A 100 6.44 -10.81 2.63
N VAL A 101 6.24 -9.95 1.64
CA VAL A 101 6.35 -10.34 0.22
C VAL A 101 7.82 -10.57 -0.13
N CYS A 102 8.13 -11.76 -0.64
CA CYS A 102 9.47 -12.19 -1.01
C CYS A 102 9.67 -12.28 -2.53
N GLY A 103 8.58 -12.40 -3.29
CA GLY A 103 8.65 -12.49 -4.75
C GLY A 103 7.33 -12.10 -5.41
N ILE A 104 7.43 -11.68 -6.68
CA ILE A 104 6.30 -11.36 -7.55
C ILE A 104 6.63 -11.91 -8.92
N GLU A 105 5.79 -12.79 -9.44
CA GLU A 105 5.97 -13.44 -10.74
C GLU A 105 4.75 -13.15 -11.62
N TYR A 106 4.95 -12.81 -12.88
CA TYR A 106 3.85 -12.69 -13.85
C TYR A 106 3.60 -14.05 -14.49
N GLU A 107 2.35 -14.51 -14.44
CA GLU A 107 1.84 -15.69 -15.12
C GLU A 107 0.85 -15.24 -16.19
N GLY A 108 1.30 -15.20 -17.44
CA GLY A 108 0.48 -14.85 -18.60
C GLY A 108 1.02 -15.50 -19.87
N PRO A 109 0.30 -15.44 -21.00
CA PRO A 109 0.71 -16.04 -22.25
C PRO A 109 2.09 -15.53 -22.70
N SER A 110 2.95 -16.45 -23.15
CA SER A 110 4.35 -16.22 -23.51
C SER A 110 4.56 -15.95 -25.00
N SER A 111 3.51 -15.70 -25.78
CA SER A 111 3.65 -15.51 -27.23
C SER A 111 4.38 -14.21 -27.54
N GLU A 112 5.34 -14.27 -28.46
CA GLU A 112 6.17 -13.15 -28.93
C GLU A 112 5.32 -11.95 -29.43
N ASP A 113 4.09 -12.17 -29.88
CA ASP A 113 3.16 -11.13 -30.30
C ASP A 113 2.57 -10.30 -29.13
N GLU A 114 2.68 -10.78 -27.89
CA GLU A 114 2.27 -10.05 -26.67
C GLU A 114 3.48 -9.57 -25.84
N MET A 115 4.70 -9.52 -26.41
CA MET A 115 5.91 -8.91 -25.79
C MET A 115 5.87 -7.36 -25.72
N GLN A 116 4.67 -6.77 -25.64
CA GLN A 116 4.44 -5.39 -25.20
C GLN A 116 4.29 -5.16 -23.65
N PRO A 117 4.58 -6.08 -22.68
CA PRO A 117 4.25 -5.82 -21.28
C PRO A 117 5.18 -4.80 -20.62
N TRP A 118 6.42 -4.67 -21.10
CA TRP A 118 7.38 -3.73 -20.52
C TRP A 118 7.05 -2.27 -20.89
N SER A 119 6.40 -2.03 -22.04
CA SER A 119 5.87 -0.70 -22.40
C SER A 119 4.57 -0.37 -21.65
N LEU A 120 3.79 -1.37 -21.24
CA LEU A 120 2.58 -1.21 -20.40
C LEU A 120 2.88 -0.87 -18.93
N TRP A 121 4.09 -1.15 -18.43
CA TRP A 121 4.56 -0.59 -17.13
C TRP A 121 4.66 0.94 -17.15
N GLY A 122 4.69 1.57 -18.34
CA GLY A 122 4.85 3.01 -18.53
C GLY A 122 3.59 3.87 -18.32
N GLY A 123 2.48 3.31 -17.82
CA GLY A 123 1.29 4.10 -17.52
C GLY A 123 0.58 4.65 -18.76
N ASN A 124 0.61 3.91 -19.87
CA ASN A 124 -0.13 4.21 -21.10
C ASN A 124 -1.65 4.04 -20.99
N GLY A 125 -2.17 3.73 -19.79
CA GLY A 125 -3.60 3.68 -19.49
C GLY A 125 -4.28 2.37 -19.86
N GLU A 126 -3.59 1.48 -20.58
CA GLU A 126 -4.11 0.16 -20.93
C GLU A 126 -3.73 -0.85 -19.84
N PRO A 127 -4.70 -1.53 -19.21
CA PRO A 127 -4.40 -2.56 -18.21
C PRO A 127 -3.71 -3.77 -18.85
N PHE A 128 -2.93 -4.53 -18.06
CA PHE A 128 -2.47 -5.87 -18.45
C PHE A 128 -3.66 -6.70 -18.97
N SER A 129 -3.38 -7.61 -19.91
CA SER A 129 -4.41 -8.47 -20.51
C SER A 129 -5.27 -9.11 -19.42
N SER A 130 -6.56 -9.30 -19.69
CA SER A 130 -7.49 -9.91 -18.72
C SER A 130 -7.12 -11.36 -18.37
N GLU A 131 -6.18 -11.97 -19.10
CA GLU A 131 -5.71 -13.34 -18.90
C GLU A 131 -4.45 -13.40 -18.03
N GLY A 132 -3.69 -12.31 -17.95
CA GLY A 132 -2.49 -12.20 -17.12
C GLY A 132 -2.79 -12.19 -15.63
N LYS A 133 -1.97 -12.91 -14.87
CA LYS A 133 -2.06 -13.04 -13.42
C LYS A 133 -0.72 -12.71 -12.78
N TRP A 134 -0.73 -12.12 -11.60
CA TRP A 134 0.47 -11.92 -10.79
C TRP A 134 0.46 -12.85 -9.60
N LYS A 135 1.45 -13.72 -9.52
CA LYS A 135 1.71 -14.58 -8.38
C LYS A 135 2.56 -13.82 -7.37
N VAL A 136 2.00 -13.53 -6.19
CA VAL A 136 2.70 -12.90 -5.07
C VAL A 136 3.13 -13.99 -4.11
N VAL A 137 4.44 -14.12 -3.90
CA VAL A 137 5.05 -15.03 -2.93
C VAL A 137 5.28 -14.26 -1.64
N ALA A 138 4.66 -14.71 -0.55
CA ALA A 138 4.81 -14.09 0.75
C ALA A 138 5.06 -15.10 1.87
N GLU A 139 5.91 -14.70 2.83
CA GLU A 139 6.19 -15.41 4.07
C GLU A 139 5.35 -14.80 5.19
N ASP A 140 4.50 -15.61 5.82
CA ASP A 140 3.89 -15.28 7.10
C ASP A 140 4.81 -15.75 8.22
N LYS A 141 4.98 -14.96 9.28
CA LYS A 141 5.76 -15.41 10.44
C LYS A 141 5.17 -16.64 11.12
N HIS A 142 3.94 -17.03 10.82
CA HIS A 142 3.23 -18.16 11.46
C HIS A 142 2.87 -19.29 10.49
N ASP A 143 3.07 -19.13 9.18
CA ASP A 143 2.67 -20.11 8.18
C ASP A 143 3.61 -20.16 6.97
N SER A 144 3.62 -21.30 6.29
CA SER A 144 4.45 -21.51 5.10
C SER A 144 3.93 -20.71 3.90
N GLU A 145 4.83 -20.41 2.96
CA GLU A 145 4.65 -19.63 1.72
C GLU A 145 3.20 -19.55 1.19
N VAL A 146 2.63 -18.34 1.15
CA VAL A 146 1.27 -18.12 0.63
C VAL A 146 1.34 -17.44 -0.72
N ILE A 147 0.73 -18.08 -1.72
CA ILE A 147 0.65 -17.60 -3.10
C ILE A 147 -0.68 -16.84 -3.30
N TYR A 148 -0.60 -15.58 -3.74
CA TYR A 148 -1.78 -14.80 -4.17
C TYR A 148 -1.75 -14.54 -5.65
N VAL A 149 -2.90 -14.69 -6.32
CA VAL A 149 -3.06 -14.44 -7.75
C VAL A 149 -3.82 -13.13 -7.94
N MET A 150 -3.13 -12.09 -8.41
CA MET A 150 -3.62 -10.70 -8.39
C MET A 150 -3.59 -10.09 -9.80
N LEU A 151 -4.51 -9.18 -10.09
CA LEU A 151 -4.65 -8.60 -11.43
C LEU A 151 -3.83 -7.31 -11.61
N TYR A 152 -3.46 -6.65 -10.51
CA TYR A 152 -2.65 -5.42 -10.51
C TYR A 152 -1.73 -5.39 -9.28
N ASN A 153 -0.55 -4.80 -9.44
CA ASN A 153 0.42 -4.55 -8.38
C ASN A 153 0.64 -3.03 -8.24
N CYS A 154 0.59 -2.52 -7.01
CA CYS A 154 1.05 -1.17 -6.70
C CYS A 154 2.25 -1.25 -5.74
N GLN A 155 3.48 -1.17 -6.28
CA GLN A 155 4.68 -1.01 -5.48
C GLN A 155 4.78 0.43 -5.01
N CYS A 156 4.39 0.65 -3.77
CA CYS A 156 4.62 1.91 -3.08
C CYS A 156 6.04 1.86 -2.48
N PHE A 157 7.03 2.34 -3.25
CA PHE A 157 8.46 2.27 -2.92
C PHE A 157 8.80 2.72 -1.49
N ARG A 158 9.77 2.01 -0.90
CA ARG A 158 10.65 2.54 0.17
C ARG A 158 11.26 3.85 -0.34
N LEU A 159 11.00 4.95 0.35
CA LEU A 159 11.99 6.03 0.47
C LEU A 159 12.96 5.67 1.59
#